data_AF-A0AAU2HEV6-F1
#
_entry.id   AF-A0AAU2HEV6-F1
#
_cell.length_a   1.000
_cell.length_b   1.000
_cell.length_c   1.000
_cell.angle_alpha   90.00
_cell.angle_beta   90.00
_cell.angle_gamma   90.00
#
_symmetry.space_group_name_H-M   'P 1'
#
loop_
_entity.id
_entity.type
_entity.pdbx_description
1 polymer ?
#
loop_
_entity_poly.entity_id
_entity_poly.type
_entity_poly.pdbx_seq_one_letter_code
_entity_poly.pdbx_strand_id
1 'polypeptide(L)'
;MAGKRKNNPAGSTNGFRGDVLRVLGVLKVATADQIQRIGAPHLSFRLTDKETPSEQKTARTASHIGALSDMRKHALSENGGSTETGERLRNLTAKGLEAASYELRRPVTEMGSTARGAGSSGASHPMAVNETVIAMLRPKPSMAKLAGDPAEVRSAAQAAVDAPGGVGTIASYWTEVPLPATGCGTRPARAAPRPTSSLLPRRTRCPCCSWRSTTATRPLRSSPTSWRSTPGSSGGR
;
A
#
# COMPACT_ATOMS: atom_id res chain seq x y z
N MET A 1 -23.95 28.47 -27.05
CA MET A 1 -24.39 28.33 -25.64
C MET A 1 -23.33 27.58 -24.84
N ALA A 2 -22.31 28.27 -24.35
CA ALA A 2 -21.28 27.65 -23.51
C ALA A 2 -21.86 27.41 -22.12
N GLY A 3 -22.25 26.16 -21.83
CA GLY A 3 -22.79 25.76 -20.54
C GLY A 3 -21.87 26.21 -19.42
N LYS A 4 -22.39 27.04 -18.51
CA LYS A 4 -21.70 27.55 -17.32
C LYS A 4 -21.11 26.35 -16.59
N ARG A 5 -19.77 26.20 -16.58
CA ARG A 5 -19.11 25.14 -15.83
C ARG A 5 -19.50 25.31 -14.37
N LYS A 6 -20.30 24.39 -13.83
CA LYS A 6 -20.56 24.36 -12.38
C LYS A 6 -19.20 24.21 -11.72
N ASN A 7 -18.79 25.22 -10.94
CA ASN A 7 -17.56 25.11 -10.14
C ASN A 7 -17.72 23.89 -9.25
N ASN A 8 -16.84 22.90 -9.44
CA ASN A 8 -16.84 21.72 -8.58
C ASN A 8 -16.44 22.18 -7.18
N PRO A 9 -17.29 22.05 -6.15
CA PRO A 9 -16.93 22.44 -4.78
C PRO A 9 -15.68 21.71 -4.28
N ALA A 10 -15.33 20.58 -4.89
CA ALA A 10 -14.15 19.80 -4.55
C ALA A 10 -12.83 20.32 -5.17
N GLY A 11 -12.87 21.20 -6.18
CA GLY A 11 -11.68 21.74 -6.84
C GLY A 11 -11.29 21.06 -8.17
N SER A 12 -10.04 21.23 -8.60
CA SER A 12 -9.52 20.77 -9.91
C SER A 12 -9.45 19.25 -10.02
N THR A 13 -9.96 18.70 -11.14
CA THR A 13 -9.88 17.28 -11.48
C THR A 13 -8.46 16.74 -11.52
N ASN A 14 -7.47 17.59 -11.84
CA ASN A 14 -6.05 17.18 -11.85
C ASN A 14 -5.53 16.83 -10.45
N GLY A 15 -6.00 17.53 -9.40
CA GLY A 15 -5.65 17.18 -8.02
C GLY A 15 -6.14 15.79 -7.65
N PHE A 16 -7.39 15.47 -8.00
CA PHE A 16 -7.97 14.15 -7.75
C PHE A 16 -7.33 13.02 -8.56
N ARG A 17 -6.87 13.30 -9.79
CA ARG A 17 -6.04 12.33 -10.55
C ARG A 17 -4.74 12.03 -9.81
N GLY A 18 -4.05 13.05 -9.31
CA GLY A 18 -2.84 12.89 -8.49
C GLY A 18 -3.10 12.06 -7.23
N ASP A 19 -4.20 12.32 -6.52
CA ASP A 19 -4.59 11.55 -5.33
C ASP A 19 -4.84 10.07 -5.68
N VAL A 20 -5.57 9.78 -6.76
CA VAL A 20 -5.80 8.41 -7.24
C VAL A 20 -4.50 7.70 -7.56
N LEU A 21 -3.57 8.36 -8.27
CA LEU A 21 -2.27 7.79 -8.62
C LEU A 21 -1.43 7.48 -7.38
N ARG A 22 -1.39 8.39 -6.40
CA ARG A 22 -0.64 8.18 -5.15
C ARG A 22 -1.21 7.03 -4.33
N VAL A 23 -2.54 6.98 -4.18
CA VAL A 23 -3.19 5.94 -3.38
C VAL A 23 -3.08 4.57 -4.05
N LEU A 24 -3.47 4.45 -5.32
CA LEU A 24 -3.43 3.16 -6.02
C LEU A 24 -2.01 2.71 -6.37
N GLY A 25 -1.06 3.64 -6.50
CA GLY A 25 0.35 3.32 -6.64
C GLY A 25 0.89 2.53 -5.45
N VAL A 26 0.35 2.77 -4.25
CA VAL A 26 0.71 2.10 -3.00
C VAL A 26 -0.22 0.93 -2.69
N LEU A 27 -1.54 1.14 -2.67
CA LEU A 27 -2.53 0.13 -2.22
C LEU A 27 -2.93 -0.88 -3.32
N LYS A 28 -2.61 -0.60 -4.58
CA LYS A 28 -2.89 -1.41 -5.79
C LYS A 28 -4.36 -1.54 -6.17
N VAL A 29 -5.22 -1.79 -5.20
CA VAL A 29 -6.66 -1.88 -5.36
C VAL A 29 -7.34 -1.13 -4.22
N ALA A 30 -8.29 -0.26 -4.53
CA ALA A 30 -9.06 0.48 -3.52
C ALA A 30 -10.44 0.87 -4.05
N THR A 31 -11.36 1.18 -3.13
CA THR A 31 -12.64 1.83 -3.47
C THR A 31 -12.45 3.35 -3.62
N ALA A 32 -13.38 4.01 -4.32
CA ALA A 32 -13.37 5.47 -4.41
C ALA A 32 -13.50 6.15 -3.03
N ASP A 33 -14.14 5.48 -2.08
CA ASP A 33 -14.29 5.94 -0.71
C ASP A 33 -12.97 5.93 0.06
N GLN A 34 -12.22 4.82 -0.04
CA GLN A 34 -10.88 4.71 0.55
C GLN A 34 -9.92 5.76 -0.03
N ILE A 35 -9.95 5.95 -1.36
CA ILE A 35 -9.14 6.97 -2.03
C ILE A 35 -9.51 8.37 -1.52
N GLN A 36 -10.80 8.68 -1.40
CA GLN A 36 -11.25 9.98 -0.90
C GLN A 36 -10.81 10.23 0.54
N ARG A 37 -10.93 9.25 1.42
CA ARG A 37 -10.53 9.37 2.83
C ARG A 37 -9.02 9.63 2.96
N ILE A 38 -8.21 9.11 2.05
CA ILE A 38 -6.75 9.34 2.05
C ILE A 38 -6.37 10.65 1.37
N GLY A 39 -6.82 10.90 0.14
CA GLY A 39 -6.39 12.03 -0.67
C GLY A 39 -7.09 13.35 -0.34
N ALA A 40 -8.37 13.29 0.05
CA ALA A 40 -9.19 14.46 0.30
C ALA A 40 -10.08 14.33 1.55
N PRO A 41 -9.51 14.10 2.75
CA PRO A 41 -10.28 13.92 3.99
C PRO A 41 -11.20 15.09 4.33
N HIS A 42 -10.86 16.31 3.91
CA HIS A 42 -11.69 17.51 4.08
C HIS A 42 -13.09 17.39 3.46
N LEU A 43 -13.26 16.59 2.39
CA LEU A 43 -14.59 16.39 1.78
C LEU A 43 -15.55 15.61 2.68
N SER A 44 -15.03 14.84 3.65
CA SER A 44 -15.86 14.10 4.61
C SER A 44 -16.61 15.03 5.58
N PHE A 45 -16.11 16.25 5.78
CA PHE A 45 -16.72 17.23 6.71
C PHE A 45 -17.72 18.16 6.02
N ARG A 46 -17.59 18.41 4.72
CA ARG A 46 -18.42 19.38 3.97
C ARG A 46 -19.83 18.88 3.63
N LEU A 47 -20.06 17.58 3.72
CA LEU A 47 -21.23 16.93 3.13
C LEU A 47 -22.10 16.30 4.21
N THR A 48 -22.00 16.80 5.43
CA THR A 48 -22.83 16.40 6.58
C THR A 48 -24.29 16.81 6.42
N ASP A 49 -24.59 17.77 5.54
CA ASP A 49 -25.93 18.34 5.35
C ASP A 49 -26.86 17.47 4.48
N LYS A 50 -26.42 16.28 4.05
CA LYS A 50 -27.29 15.33 3.32
C LYS A 50 -28.03 14.42 4.29
N GLU A 51 -29.29 14.13 3.99
CA GLU A 51 -30.20 13.41 4.88
C GLU A 51 -29.75 11.97 5.14
N THR A 52 -29.26 11.27 4.11
CA THR A 52 -28.88 9.85 4.24
C THR A 52 -27.37 9.64 4.17
N PRO A 53 -26.81 8.67 4.94
CA PRO A 53 -25.38 8.32 4.85
C PRO A 53 -24.92 7.93 3.44
N SER A 54 -25.82 7.34 2.64
CA SER A 54 -25.57 6.95 1.25
C SER A 54 -25.37 8.16 0.34
N GLU A 55 -26.18 9.20 0.50
CA GLU A 55 -26.04 10.45 -0.25
C GLU A 55 -24.78 11.22 0.15
N GLN A 56 -24.46 11.24 1.45
CA GLN A 56 -23.20 11.80 1.95
C GLN A 56 -22.00 11.11 1.29
N LYS A 57 -22.01 9.77 1.28
CA LYS A 57 -20.95 8.96 0.64
C LYS A 57 -20.87 9.20 -0.88
N THR A 58 -22.01 9.31 -1.55
CA THR A 58 -22.06 9.57 -2.99
C THR A 58 -21.48 10.96 -3.30
N ALA A 59 -21.87 11.97 -2.53
CA ALA A 59 -21.38 13.33 -2.72
C ALA A 59 -19.86 13.45 -2.46
N ARG A 60 -19.33 12.79 -1.42
CA ARG A 60 -17.89 12.89 -1.09
C ARG A 60 -17.01 12.19 -2.12
N THR A 61 -17.49 11.08 -2.68
CA THR A 61 -16.74 10.28 -3.66
C THR A 61 -16.90 10.72 -5.10
N ALA A 62 -17.91 11.55 -5.43
CA ALA A 62 -18.23 11.96 -6.80
C ALA A 62 -17.03 12.50 -7.59
N SER A 63 -16.17 13.32 -6.96
CA SER A 63 -14.99 13.88 -7.64
C SER A 63 -13.93 12.82 -7.96
N HIS A 64 -13.71 11.87 -7.05
CA HIS A 64 -12.80 10.74 -7.28
C HIS A 64 -13.36 9.78 -8.32
N ILE A 65 -14.67 9.52 -8.32
CA ILE A 65 -15.34 8.71 -9.34
C ILE A 65 -15.21 9.37 -10.72
N GLY A 66 -15.35 10.69 -10.80
CA GLY A 66 -15.12 11.47 -12.02
C GLY A 66 -13.67 11.34 -12.51
N ALA A 67 -12.69 11.55 -11.63
CA ALA A 67 -11.27 11.39 -11.96
C ALA A 67 -10.93 9.97 -12.43
N LEU A 68 -11.43 8.94 -11.76
CA LEU A 68 -11.25 7.53 -12.15
C LEU A 68 -11.89 7.22 -13.50
N SER A 69 -13.07 7.76 -13.77
CA SER A 69 -13.75 7.56 -15.06
C SER A 69 -12.98 8.18 -16.21
N ASP A 70 -12.41 9.36 -15.97
CA ASP A 70 -11.57 10.06 -16.92
C ASP A 70 -10.20 9.37 -17.11
N MET A 71 -9.53 8.95 -16.04
CA MET A 71 -8.30 8.15 -16.11
C MET A 71 -8.50 6.84 -16.86
N ARG A 72 -9.68 6.22 -16.76
CA ARG A 72 -10.04 5.03 -17.52
C ARG A 72 -10.15 5.33 -19.03
N LYS A 73 -10.67 6.49 -19.43
CA LYS A 73 -10.68 6.90 -20.85
C LYS A 73 -9.27 7.00 -21.43
N HIS A 74 -8.30 7.35 -20.59
CA HIS A 74 -6.87 7.41 -20.94
C HIS A 74 -6.11 6.11 -20.64
N ALA A 75 -6.80 5.01 -20.33
CA ALA A 75 -6.22 3.71 -20.02
C ALA A 75 -5.18 3.72 -18.87
N LEU A 76 -5.30 4.64 -17.91
CA LEU A 76 -4.46 4.71 -16.72
C LEU A 76 -5.01 3.89 -15.55
N SER A 77 -6.33 3.75 -15.46
CA SER A 77 -7.00 2.95 -14.44
C SER A 77 -8.02 2.01 -15.07
N GLU A 78 -8.21 0.84 -14.48
CA GLU A 78 -9.24 -0.11 -14.88
C GLU A 78 -10.19 -0.44 -13.70
N ASN A 79 -11.23 -1.24 -13.97
CA ASN A 79 -12.10 -1.74 -12.91
C ASN A 79 -11.49 -3.05 -12.40
N GLY A 80 -11.29 -3.15 -11.09
CA GLY A 80 -10.70 -4.32 -10.44
C GLY A 80 -11.71 -5.40 -10.03
N GLY A 81 -13.00 -5.19 -10.29
CA GLY A 81 -14.12 -5.98 -9.77
C GLY A 81 -15.00 -5.16 -8.83
N SER A 82 -15.69 -5.83 -7.92
CA SER A 82 -16.48 -5.21 -6.86
C SER A 82 -16.22 -5.91 -5.53
N THR A 83 -16.41 -5.21 -4.42
CA THR A 83 -16.46 -5.82 -3.09
C THR A 83 -17.71 -6.70 -2.95
N GLU A 84 -17.76 -7.51 -1.90
CA GLU A 84 -18.97 -8.26 -1.50
C GLU A 84 -20.17 -7.33 -1.25
N THR A 85 -19.91 -6.10 -0.78
CA THR A 85 -20.90 -5.05 -0.58
C THR A 85 -21.30 -4.30 -1.86
N GLY A 86 -20.78 -4.71 -3.03
CA GLY A 86 -21.10 -4.12 -4.33
C GLY A 86 -20.31 -2.85 -4.69
N GLU A 87 -19.31 -2.47 -3.91
CA GLU A 87 -18.49 -1.28 -4.20
C GLU A 87 -17.46 -1.57 -5.29
N ARG A 88 -17.42 -0.71 -6.31
CA ARG A 88 -16.49 -0.89 -7.43
C ARG A 88 -15.04 -0.69 -6.99
N LEU A 89 -14.24 -1.72 -7.24
CA LEU A 89 -12.80 -1.70 -7.02
C LEU A 89 -12.08 -1.07 -8.21
N ARG A 90 -11.00 -0.35 -7.92
CA ARG A 90 -10.20 0.38 -8.91
C ARG A 90 -8.75 -0.02 -8.78
N ASN A 91 -8.11 -0.22 -9.91
CA ASN A 91 -6.70 -0.58 -10.02
C ASN A 91 -6.04 0.23 -11.13
N LEU A 92 -4.72 0.38 -11.06
CA LEU A 92 -3.93 1.00 -12.12
C LEU A 92 -3.56 -0.01 -13.19
N THR A 93 -3.50 0.45 -14.44
CA THR A 93 -2.84 -0.27 -15.53
C THR A 93 -1.32 -0.08 -15.42
N ALA A 94 -0.54 -0.75 -16.27
CA ALA A 94 0.92 -0.53 -16.32
C ALA A 94 1.27 0.94 -16.60
N LYS A 95 0.56 1.59 -17.55
CA LYS A 95 0.71 3.02 -17.86
C LYS A 95 0.32 3.91 -16.67
N GLY A 96 -0.74 3.55 -15.96
CA GLY A 96 -1.13 4.26 -14.73
C GLY A 96 -0.09 4.12 -13.62
N LEU A 97 0.55 2.95 -13.52
CA LEU A 97 1.61 2.69 -12.56
C LEU A 97 2.87 3.50 -12.87
N GLU A 98 3.23 3.63 -14.15
CA GLU A 98 4.26 4.56 -14.60
C GLU A 98 3.91 6.02 -14.26
N ALA A 99 2.66 6.45 -14.49
CA ALA A 99 2.22 7.79 -14.08
C ALA A 99 2.32 8.00 -12.56
N ALA A 100 1.95 6.98 -11.78
CA ALA A 100 2.06 7.01 -10.32
C ALA A 100 3.51 7.05 -9.82
N SER A 101 4.45 6.52 -10.60
CA SER A 101 5.89 6.58 -10.29
C SER A 101 6.40 8.02 -10.21
N TYR A 102 5.92 8.90 -11.10
CA TYR A 102 6.25 10.33 -11.09
C TYR A 102 5.65 11.05 -9.88
N GLU A 103 4.39 10.75 -9.54
CA GLU A 103 3.70 11.34 -8.40
C GLU A 103 4.31 10.93 -7.06
N LEU A 104 4.70 9.66 -6.92
CA LEU A 104 5.31 9.12 -5.71
C LEU A 104 6.83 9.32 -5.67
N ARG A 105 7.44 9.79 -6.76
CA ARG A 105 8.91 9.91 -6.95
C ARG A 105 9.65 8.61 -6.61
N ARG A 106 9.12 7.48 -7.08
CA ARG A 106 9.64 6.13 -6.84
C ARG A 106 9.64 5.35 -8.15
N PRO A 107 10.65 4.50 -8.43
CA PRO A 107 10.63 3.64 -9.61
C PRO A 107 9.52 2.57 -9.56
N VAL A 108 8.98 2.21 -10.72
CA VAL A 108 7.91 1.19 -10.86
C VAL A 108 8.33 -0.17 -10.28
N THR A 109 9.61 -0.52 -10.35
CA THR A 109 10.18 -1.76 -9.78
C THR A 109 9.98 -1.88 -8.28
N GLU A 110 9.98 -0.75 -7.57
CA GLU A 110 9.72 -0.69 -6.14
C GLU A 110 8.23 -0.67 -5.83
N MET A 111 7.38 -0.28 -6.78
CA MET A 111 5.94 -0.18 -6.52
C MET A 111 5.30 -1.56 -6.49
N GLY A 112 5.83 -2.54 -7.23
CA GLY A 112 5.22 -3.86 -7.34
C GLY A 112 4.26 -3.97 -8.52
N SER A 113 3.51 -5.06 -8.58
CA SER A 113 2.70 -5.39 -9.77
C SER A 113 1.37 -4.62 -9.86
N THR A 114 0.73 -4.64 -11.03
CA THR A 114 -0.67 -4.22 -11.18
C THR A 114 -1.55 -5.34 -10.62
N ALA A 115 -2.33 -5.09 -9.57
CA ALA A 115 -3.21 -6.07 -8.89
C ALA A 115 -4.43 -6.47 -9.74
N ARG A 116 -4.19 -6.90 -10.99
CA ARG A 116 -5.20 -7.33 -11.95
C ARG A 116 -5.88 -8.60 -11.43
N GLY A 117 -7.21 -8.60 -11.44
CA GLY A 117 -8.02 -9.72 -10.95
C GLY A 117 -8.19 -9.80 -9.44
N ALA A 118 -7.63 -8.87 -8.66
CA ALA A 118 -7.72 -8.88 -7.19
C ALA A 118 -9.16 -8.79 -6.63
N GLY A 119 -10.10 -8.25 -7.40
CA GLY A 119 -11.52 -8.20 -7.04
C GLY A 119 -12.40 -9.24 -7.70
N SER A 120 -11.83 -10.28 -8.32
CA SER A 120 -12.61 -11.42 -8.83
C SER A 120 -13.35 -12.18 -7.70
N SER A 121 -12.84 -12.11 -6.47
CA SER A 121 -13.40 -12.74 -5.27
C SER A 121 -13.76 -11.74 -4.17
N GLY A 122 -14.16 -10.52 -4.53
CA GLY A 122 -14.61 -9.52 -3.53
C GLY A 122 -13.50 -8.75 -2.81
N ALA A 123 -12.24 -9.14 -2.98
CA ALA A 123 -11.05 -8.45 -2.45
C ALA A 123 -11.08 -8.20 -0.92
N SER A 124 -11.69 -9.09 -0.14
CA SER A 124 -11.87 -8.91 1.31
C SER A 124 -10.55 -8.63 2.05
N HIS A 125 -9.50 -9.39 1.75
CA HIS A 125 -8.18 -9.21 2.34
C HIS A 125 -7.55 -7.83 2.05
N PRO A 126 -7.34 -7.41 0.78
CA PRO A 126 -6.77 -6.09 0.51
C PRO A 126 -7.67 -4.95 1.02
N MET A 127 -9.00 -5.12 1.09
CA MET A 127 -9.85 -4.09 1.71
C MET A 127 -9.60 -3.95 3.21
N ALA A 128 -9.42 -5.06 3.94
CA ALA A 128 -9.08 -5.01 5.37
C ALA A 128 -7.69 -4.39 5.61
N VAL A 129 -6.70 -4.71 4.76
CA VAL A 129 -5.38 -4.09 4.81
C VAL A 129 -5.49 -2.58 4.56
N ASN A 130 -6.28 -2.15 3.57
CA ASN A 130 -6.48 -0.74 3.27
C ASN A 130 -7.09 0.02 4.46
N GLU A 131 -8.11 -0.53 5.13
CA GLU A 131 -8.68 0.11 6.33
C GLU A 131 -7.65 0.20 7.47
N THR A 132 -6.80 -0.81 7.62
CA THR A 132 -5.70 -0.76 8.60
C THR A 132 -4.70 0.35 8.27
N VAL A 133 -4.33 0.51 7.00
CA VAL A 133 -3.46 1.61 6.54
C VAL A 133 -4.12 2.96 6.78
N ILE A 134 -5.42 3.12 6.49
CA ILE A 134 -6.15 4.37 6.76
C ILE A 134 -6.15 4.68 8.26
N ALA A 135 -6.39 3.68 9.10
CA ALA A 135 -6.40 3.83 10.56
C ALA A 135 -5.03 4.23 11.11
N MET A 136 -3.94 3.70 10.55
CA MET A 136 -2.58 4.11 10.91
C MET A 136 -2.22 5.48 10.36
N LEU A 137 -2.60 5.80 9.12
CA LEU A 137 -2.27 7.05 8.44
C LEU A 137 -2.96 8.26 9.08
N ARG A 138 -4.20 8.08 9.55
CA ARG A 138 -5.09 9.15 10.09
C ARG A 138 -5.02 10.44 9.26
N PRO A 139 -5.49 10.41 7.98
CA PRO A 139 -5.37 11.54 7.08
C PRO A 139 -6.00 12.82 7.66
N LYS A 140 -5.21 13.89 7.79
CA LYS A 140 -5.69 15.16 8.34
C LYS A 140 -6.39 16.01 7.26
N PRO A 141 -7.55 16.62 7.57
CA PRO A 141 -8.20 17.53 6.64
C PRO A 141 -7.38 18.80 6.40
N SER A 142 -7.50 19.37 5.20
CA SER A 142 -6.82 20.62 4.85
C SER A 142 -7.68 21.82 5.27
N MET A 143 -7.26 22.53 6.32
CA MET A 143 -7.98 23.71 6.82
C MET A 143 -8.05 24.84 5.81
N ALA A 144 -7.02 25.00 4.96
CA ALA A 144 -7.02 25.98 3.88
C ALA A 144 -8.16 25.77 2.88
N LYS A 145 -8.51 24.50 2.59
CA LYS A 145 -9.66 24.20 1.73
C LYS A 145 -10.97 24.46 2.44
N LEU A 146 -11.02 24.32 3.75
CA LEU A 146 -12.23 24.54 4.56
C LEU A 146 -12.46 25.99 4.99
N ALA A 147 -11.60 26.93 4.56
CA ALA A 147 -11.63 28.31 5.06
C ALA A 147 -12.97 29.04 4.82
N GLY A 148 -13.67 28.72 3.72
CA GLY A 148 -14.97 29.31 3.38
C GLY A 148 -16.19 28.52 3.87
N ASP A 149 -15.99 27.40 4.57
CA ASP A 149 -17.07 26.53 5.04
C ASP A 149 -17.64 27.02 6.39
N PRO A 150 -18.87 26.57 6.76
CA PRO A 150 -19.50 26.93 8.03
C PRO A 150 -18.61 26.67 9.25
N ALA A 151 -18.81 27.46 10.32
CA ALA A 151 -17.99 27.36 11.53
C ALA A 151 -18.04 25.95 12.16
N GLU A 152 -19.19 25.28 12.10
CA GLU A 152 -19.37 23.92 12.58
C GLU A 152 -18.48 22.92 11.82
N VAL A 153 -18.50 22.96 10.48
CA VAL A 153 -17.64 22.14 9.61
C VAL A 153 -16.16 22.39 9.91
N ARG A 154 -15.77 23.67 10.07
CA ARG A 154 -14.39 24.03 10.42
C ARG A 154 -14.00 23.54 11.81
N SER A 155 -14.88 23.62 12.80
CA SER A 155 -14.61 23.15 14.16
C SER A 155 -14.44 21.62 14.23
N ALA A 156 -15.29 20.87 13.52
CA ALA A 156 -15.18 19.41 13.43
C ALA A 156 -13.90 18.98 12.72
N ALA A 157 -13.52 19.68 11.64
CA ALA A 157 -12.28 19.42 10.95
C ALA A 157 -11.05 19.78 11.80
N GLN A 158 -11.13 20.89 12.57
CA GLN A 158 -10.07 21.30 13.47
C GLN A 158 -9.84 20.26 14.57
N ALA A 159 -10.89 19.70 15.16
CA ALA A 159 -10.77 18.61 16.13
C ALA A 159 -10.03 17.39 15.56
N ALA A 160 -10.24 17.06 14.28
CA ALA A 160 -9.50 16.00 13.59
C ALA A 160 -8.02 16.38 13.30
N VAL A 161 -7.73 17.66 13.11
CA VAL A 161 -6.35 18.17 12.98
C VAL A 161 -5.62 18.13 14.31
N ASP A 162 -6.29 18.47 15.40
CA ASP A 162 -5.71 18.51 16.75
C ASP A 162 -5.47 17.12 17.34
N ALA A 163 -6.15 16.10 16.81
CA ALA A 163 -5.91 14.71 17.18
C ALA A 163 -4.46 14.26 16.89
N PRO A 164 -3.93 13.28 17.66
CA PRO A 164 -2.61 12.72 17.43
C PRO A 164 -2.43 12.26 15.99
N GLY A 165 -1.31 12.67 15.39
CA GLY A 165 -0.97 12.32 14.02
C GLY A 165 -0.88 10.82 13.82
N GLY A 166 -1.21 10.37 12.61
CA GLY A 166 -0.95 9.01 12.19
C GLY A 166 0.52 8.77 11.84
N VAL A 167 0.82 7.54 11.43
CA VAL A 167 2.16 7.10 11.06
C VAL A 167 2.42 7.43 9.59
N GLY A 168 3.34 8.36 9.35
CA GLY A 168 3.86 8.68 8.03
C GLY A 168 2.83 9.28 7.07
N THR A 169 3.15 9.24 5.77
CA THR A 169 2.25 9.61 4.67
C THR A 169 1.96 8.39 3.82
N ILE A 170 0.95 8.42 2.93
CA ILE A 170 0.66 7.28 2.04
C ILE A 170 1.89 6.83 1.24
N ALA A 171 2.73 7.78 0.80
CA ALA A 171 3.97 7.50 0.07
C ALA A 171 5.05 6.79 0.92
N SER A 172 4.89 6.75 2.25
CA SER A 172 5.79 6.04 3.17
C SER A 172 5.45 4.56 3.31
N TYR A 173 4.26 4.14 2.87
CA TYR A 173 3.81 2.75 2.99
C TYR A 173 4.27 1.89 1.82
N TRP A 174 4.39 0.60 2.11
CA TRP A 174 4.69 -0.44 1.14
C TRP A 174 3.79 -1.65 1.37
N THR A 175 3.11 -2.08 0.33
CA THR A 175 2.23 -3.26 0.34
C THR A 175 2.88 -4.50 -0.29
N GLU A 176 3.92 -4.30 -1.10
CA GLU A 176 4.77 -5.36 -1.63
C GLU A 176 6.21 -5.14 -1.17
N VAL A 177 6.69 -5.98 -0.25
CA VAL A 177 8.06 -5.90 0.27
C VAL A 177 8.87 -7.01 -0.39
N PRO A 178 9.87 -6.69 -1.23
CA PRO A 178 10.80 -7.70 -1.71
C PRO A 178 11.59 -8.19 -0.51
N LEU A 179 11.20 -9.34 0.03
CA LEU A 179 12.03 -10.04 0.99
C LEU A 179 13.32 -10.43 0.27
N PRO A 180 14.50 -10.14 0.83
CA PRO A 180 15.73 -10.71 0.30
C PRO A 180 15.56 -12.22 0.39
N ALA A 181 15.54 -12.88 -0.76
CA ALA A 181 15.63 -14.34 -0.84
C ALA A 181 17.07 -14.74 -0.47
N THR A 182 17.46 -14.49 0.77
CA THR A 182 18.72 -14.95 1.35
C THR A 182 18.37 -15.93 2.46
N GLY A 183 17.81 -17.06 2.05
CA GLY A 183 17.94 -18.27 2.84
C GLY A 183 19.38 -18.74 2.71
N CYS A 184 20.11 -18.79 3.82
CA CYS A 184 21.28 -19.63 3.91
C CYS A 184 20.81 -21.08 3.72
N GLY A 185 21.22 -21.72 2.63
CA GLY A 185 20.88 -23.11 2.31
C GLY A 185 20.19 -23.27 0.97
N THR A 186 20.81 -24.07 0.11
CA THR A 186 20.48 -24.45 -1.26
C THR A 186 19.14 -25.20 -1.43
N ARG A 187 18.01 -24.60 -1.04
CA ARG A 187 16.66 -24.99 -1.50
C ARG A 187 15.61 -23.96 -1.07
N PRO A 188 14.84 -23.34 -1.99
CA PRO A 188 13.70 -22.52 -1.59
C PRO A 188 12.60 -23.42 -1.04
N ALA A 189 12.29 -23.29 0.25
CA ALA A 189 11.11 -23.91 0.84
C ALA A 189 9.85 -23.27 0.23
N ARG A 190 9.12 -24.07 -0.54
CA ARG A 190 7.75 -23.78 -0.97
C ARG A 190 6.91 -23.66 0.31
N ALA A 191 6.26 -22.50 0.51
CA ALA A 191 5.34 -22.18 1.63
C ALA A 191 5.92 -21.51 2.89
N ALA A 192 6.66 -20.40 2.76
CA ALA A 192 6.67 -19.39 3.81
C ALA A 192 5.56 -18.36 3.56
N PRO A 193 4.69 -18.03 4.55
CA PRO A 193 3.68 -17.01 4.39
C PRO A 193 4.34 -15.65 4.14
N ARG A 194 3.94 -15.00 3.04
CA ARG A 194 4.38 -13.64 2.69
C ARG A 194 3.77 -12.66 3.71
N PRO A 195 4.57 -11.85 4.42
CA PRO A 195 4.02 -10.74 5.19
C PRO A 195 3.45 -9.70 4.22
N THR A 196 2.19 -9.32 4.41
CA THR A 196 1.42 -8.45 3.49
C THR A 196 1.57 -6.96 3.77
N SER A 197 2.40 -6.57 4.75
CA SER A 197 2.87 -5.19 4.93
C SER A 197 4.11 -5.17 5.83
N SER A 198 5.05 -4.26 5.56
CA SER A 198 6.15 -3.98 6.51
C SER A 198 6.39 -2.49 6.61
N LEU A 199 6.61 -2.01 7.83
CA LEU A 199 7.02 -0.64 8.13
C LEU A 199 8.54 -0.65 8.26
N LEU A 200 9.26 -0.20 7.23
CA LEU A 200 10.72 -0.11 7.25
C LEU A 200 11.14 1.36 7.39
N PRO A 201 11.82 1.77 8.49
CA PRO A 201 12.44 3.08 8.55
C PRO A 201 13.57 3.18 7.50
N ARG A 202 13.74 4.38 6.93
CA ARG A 202 14.82 4.68 5.98
C ARG A 202 16.18 4.37 6.61
N ARG A 203 16.85 3.33 6.08
CA ARG A 203 18.26 2.98 6.27
C ARG A 203 18.78 3.17 7.71
N THR A 204 18.59 2.17 8.55
CA THR A 204 19.55 1.87 9.61
C THR A 204 20.10 0.47 9.38
N ARG A 205 21.43 0.39 9.23
CA ARG A 205 22.17 -0.86 9.14
C ARG A 205 21.78 -1.76 10.30
N CYS A 206 21.57 -3.04 10.01
CA CYS A 206 21.23 -4.08 10.97
C CYS A 206 22.23 -4.08 12.16
N PRO A 207 21.77 -3.99 13.43
CA PRO A 207 22.64 -4.00 14.61
C PRO A 207 23.26 -5.37 14.93
N CYS A 208 22.86 -6.44 14.23
CA CYS A 208 23.29 -7.81 14.52
C CYS A 208 24.72 -8.14 14.05
N CYS A 209 25.42 -7.24 13.35
CA CYS A 209 26.80 -7.48 12.91
C CYS A 209 27.89 -7.14 13.95
N SER A 210 27.57 -6.61 15.14
CA SER A 210 28.58 -6.15 16.09
C SER A 210 28.75 -6.99 17.36
N TRP A 211 28.16 -8.19 17.44
CA TRP A 211 28.30 -9.03 18.63
C TRP A 211 28.85 -10.42 18.29
N ARG A 212 30.18 -10.55 18.34
CA ARG A 212 30.94 -11.57 19.11
C ARG A 212 32.40 -11.61 18.63
N SER A 213 33.26 -10.87 19.32
CA SER A 213 34.70 -11.14 19.39
C SER A 213 35.06 -11.25 20.86
N THR A 214 35.07 -12.47 21.43
CA THR A 214 36.04 -12.87 22.47
C THR A 214 35.92 -14.36 22.80
N THR A 215 37.11 -14.97 22.91
CA THR A 215 37.48 -16.21 23.64
C THR A 215 36.84 -17.54 23.23
N ALA A 216 37.63 -18.43 22.61
CA ALA A 216 38.30 -19.52 23.32
C ALA A 216 38.89 -20.57 22.35
N THR A 217 40.23 -20.58 22.32
CA THR A 217 41.10 -21.76 22.45
C THR A 217 40.88 -22.99 21.53
N ARG A 218 41.78 -23.08 20.56
CA ARG A 218 42.23 -24.28 19.82
C ARG A 218 42.61 -25.43 20.78
N PRO A 219 42.45 -26.70 20.37
CA PRO A 219 43.64 -27.55 20.38
C PRO A 219 43.86 -28.31 19.07
N LEU A 220 45.14 -28.49 18.76
CA LEU A 220 45.70 -29.32 17.69
C LEU A 220 45.62 -30.80 18.05
N ARG A 221 45.43 -31.67 17.04
CA ARG A 221 46.13 -32.96 16.82
C ARG A 221 45.59 -33.62 15.54
N SER A 222 46.35 -33.65 14.46
CA SER A 222 47.33 -34.67 14.04
C SER A 222 46.69 -35.85 13.30
N SER A 223 46.90 -35.89 11.97
CA SER A 223 46.80 -37.08 11.11
C SER A 223 47.76 -38.18 11.57
N PRO A 224 47.52 -39.47 11.23
CA PRO A 224 48.10 -40.06 10.00
C PRO A 224 47.13 -41.04 9.28
N THR A 225 47.12 -41.08 7.95
CA THR A 225 47.88 -41.97 7.03
C THR A 225 47.30 -43.38 6.89
N SER A 226 47.16 -43.76 5.62
CA SER A 226 46.72 -44.98 4.93
C SER A 226 46.94 -46.36 5.59
N TRP A 227 46.20 -47.39 5.13
CA TRP A 227 46.67 -48.50 4.28
C TRP A 227 45.54 -49.50 3.94
N ARG A 228 45.80 -50.25 2.87
CA ARG A 228 44.97 -51.12 2.02
C ARG A 228 44.86 -52.55 2.59
N SER A 229 43.79 -53.31 2.27
CA SER A 229 43.80 -54.67 1.64
C SER A 229 42.63 -55.61 2.02
N THR A 230 41.89 -56.03 0.96
CA THR A 230 41.27 -57.35 0.63
C THR A 230 40.68 -58.29 1.70
N PRO A 231 39.48 -58.89 1.45
CA PRO A 231 39.07 -60.14 2.06
C PRO A 231 39.30 -61.35 1.13
N GLY A 232 39.94 -62.39 1.69
CA GLY A 232 40.11 -63.73 1.12
C GLY A 232 39.75 -64.79 2.16
N SER A 233 39.41 -65.99 1.69
CA SER A 233 38.45 -66.95 2.23
C SER A 233 38.94 -67.98 3.26
N SER A 234 38.00 -68.87 3.64
CA SER A 234 38.07 -70.14 4.41
C SER A 234 37.86 -69.99 5.92
N GLY A 235 37.13 -70.83 6.64
CA GLY A 235 36.43 -72.08 6.34
C GLY A 235 36.24 -72.85 7.66
N GLY A 236 35.08 -73.49 7.83
CA GLY A 236 34.88 -74.70 8.65
C GLY A 236 34.95 -74.59 10.17
N ARG A 237 33.81 -74.83 10.84
CA ARG A 237 33.53 -76.04 11.63
C ARG A 237 32.03 -76.16 11.86
#